data_AF-A0A2W6BFG3-F1
#
_entry.id   AF-A0A2W6BFG3-F1
#
_cell.length_a   1.000
_cell.length_b   1.000
_cell.length_c   1.000
_cell.angle_alpha   90.00
_cell.angle_beta   90.00
_cell.angle_gamma   90.00
#
_symmetry.space_group_name_H-M   'P 1'
#
loop_
_entity.id
_entity.type
_entity.pdbx_description
1 polymer ?
#
loop_
_entity_poly.entity_id
_entity_poly.type
_entity_poly.pdbx_seq_one_letter_code
_entity_poly.pdbx_strand_id
1 'polypeptide(L)'
;MALVKAGVIRYRVDQERREALAIRDPIAISNSSERFKVVEETLAPYRDEQDIDIDKLYLSASQAARMLGYKSREVHLLLRQHKLVGYKEKNSKEWRVPLAACL
;
A
#
# COMPACT_ATOMS: atom_id res chain seq x y z
N MET A 1 16.23 8.55 1.67
CA MET A 1 15.44 8.15 0.48
C MET A 1 15.84 6.73 0.16
N ALA A 2 14.93 5.79 0.36
CA ALA A 2 15.19 4.37 0.10
C ALA A 2 14.71 4.04 -1.32
N LEU A 3 15.65 3.89 -2.25
CA LEU A 3 15.35 3.29 -3.54
C LEU A 3 15.23 1.78 -3.35
N VAL A 4 14.13 1.22 -3.82
CA VAL A 4 13.85 -0.21 -3.74
C VAL A 4 13.47 -0.70 -5.13
N LYS A 5 13.93 -1.89 -5.52
CA LYS A 5 13.50 -2.50 -6.78
C LYS A 5 12.03 -2.88 -6.72
N ALA A 6 11.26 -2.57 -7.76
CA ALA A 6 9.82 -2.88 -7.80
C ALA A 6 9.56 -4.38 -7.56
N GLY A 7 10.40 -5.26 -8.13
CA GLY A 7 10.28 -6.71 -7.95
C GLY A 7 10.47 -7.18 -6.50
N VAL A 8 11.26 -6.47 -5.70
CA VAL A 8 11.44 -6.79 -4.26
C VAL A 8 10.15 -6.54 -3.49
N ILE A 9 9.42 -5.47 -3.83
CA ILE A 9 8.14 -5.15 -3.18
C ILE A 9 7.08 -6.18 -3.56
N ARG A 10 6.97 -6.48 -4.86
CA ARG A 10 6.06 -7.53 -5.36
C ARG A 10 6.32 -8.86 -4.69
N TYR A 11 7.60 -9.27 -4.62
CA TYR A 11 8.00 -10.51 -4.00
C TYR A 11 7.58 -10.58 -2.52
N ARG A 12 7.82 -9.51 -1.74
CA ARG A 12 7.44 -9.48 -0.31
C ARG A 12 5.93 -9.66 -0.11
N VAL A 13 5.11 -8.93 -0.87
CA VAL A 13 3.66 -9.02 -0.70
C VAL A 13 3.11 -10.35 -1.24
N ASP A 14 3.74 -10.97 -2.24
CA ASP A 14 3.39 -12.35 -2.63
C ASP A 14 3.78 -13.37 -1.55
N GLN A 15 4.90 -13.19 -0.84
CA GLN A 15 5.24 -14.05 0.30
C GLN A 15 4.21 -13.91 1.42
N GLU A 16 3.83 -12.68 1.82
CA GLU A 16 2.77 -12.44 2.81
C GLU A 16 1.46 -13.17 2.44
N ARG A 17 1.09 -13.13 1.16
CA ARG A 17 -0.10 -13.82 0.66
C ARG A 17 0.01 -15.33 0.74
N ARG A 18 1.17 -15.90 0.42
CA ARG A 18 1.42 -17.35 0.55
C ARG A 18 1.35 -17.80 2.01
N GLU A 19 1.91 -17.01 2.93
CA GLU A 19 1.84 -17.26 4.37
C GLU A 19 0.40 -17.24 4.88
N ALA A 20 -0.38 -16.23 4.49
CA ALA A 20 -1.80 -16.15 4.84
C ALA A 20 -2.60 -17.36 4.33
N LEU A 21 -2.34 -17.80 3.10
CA LEU A 21 -2.95 -19.01 2.53
C LEU A 21 -2.55 -20.28 3.30
N ALA A 22 -1.32 -20.35 3.79
CA ALA A 22 -0.84 -21.49 4.58
C ALA A 22 -1.54 -21.59 5.95
N ILE A 23 -1.80 -20.45 6.60
CA ILE A 23 -2.48 -20.38 7.91
C ILE A 23 -3.98 -20.67 7.78
N ARG A 24 -4.56 -20.53 6.58
CA ARG A 24 -5.99 -20.76 6.28
C ARG A 24 -6.95 -19.85 7.07
N ASP A 25 -6.48 -18.70 7.53
CA ASP A 25 -7.32 -17.67 8.13
C ASP A 25 -8.01 -16.86 7.01
N PRO A 26 -9.36 -16.88 6.91
CA PRO A 26 -10.08 -16.14 5.87
C PRO A 26 -9.81 -14.64 5.87
N ILE A 27 -9.63 -14.02 7.04
CA ILE A 27 -9.37 -12.59 7.17
C ILE A 27 -7.96 -12.27 6.68
N ALA A 28 -6.96 -13.06 7.11
CA ALA A 28 -5.59 -12.89 6.66
C ALA A 28 -5.47 -13.08 5.14
N ILE A 29 -6.17 -14.08 4.58
CA ILE A 29 -6.20 -14.34 3.14
C ILE A 29 -6.82 -13.16 2.38
N SER A 30 -7.95 -12.65 2.87
CA SER A 30 -8.61 -11.50 2.25
C SER A 30 -7.71 -10.26 2.28
N ASN A 31 -7.12 -9.94 3.43
CA ASN A 31 -6.28 -8.75 3.59
C ASN A 31 -5.00 -8.82 2.75
N SER A 32 -4.31 -9.95 2.76
CA SER A 32 -3.10 -10.15 1.96
C SER A 32 -3.38 -10.12 0.45
N SER A 33 -4.53 -10.63 0.01
CA SER A 33 -4.96 -10.56 -1.39
C SER A 33 -5.24 -9.11 -1.83
N GLU A 34 -5.88 -8.32 -0.97
CA GLU A 34 -6.14 -6.90 -1.22
C GLU A 34 -4.83 -6.09 -1.29
N ARG A 35 -3.89 -6.32 -0.36
CA ARG A 35 -2.53 -5.74 -0.40
C ARG A 35 -1.83 -6.05 -1.71
N PHE A 36 -1.78 -7.33 -2.08
CA PHE A 36 -1.15 -7.79 -3.32
C PHE A 36 -1.72 -7.07 -4.54
N LYS A 37 -3.05 -7.00 -4.64
CA LYS A 37 -3.73 -6.35 -5.76
C LYS A 37 -3.40 -4.85 -5.84
N VAL A 38 -3.39 -4.13 -4.73
CA VAL A 38 -3.06 -2.69 -4.73
C VAL A 38 -1.60 -2.47 -5.14
N VAL A 39 -0.67 -3.28 -4.64
CA VAL A 39 0.75 -3.19 -5.03
C VAL A 39 0.94 -3.50 -6.51
N GLU A 40 0.34 -4.56 -7.03
CA GLU A 40 0.40 -4.89 -8.45
C GLU A 40 -0.15 -3.79 -9.34
N GLU A 41 -1.33 -3.24 -9.02
CA GLU A 41 -1.94 -2.11 -9.75
C GLU A 41 -1.04 -0.86 -9.71
N THR A 42 -0.46 -0.56 -8.55
CA THR A 42 0.37 0.63 -8.35
C THR A 42 1.73 0.49 -9.05
N LEU A 43 2.30 -0.72 -9.05
CA LEU A 43 3.60 -1.00 -9.63
C LEU A 43 3.54 -1.44 -11.10
N ALA A 44 2.35 -1.68 -11.68
CA ALA A 44 2.18 -2.11 -13.06
C ALA A 44 3.01 -1.34 -14.11
N PRO A 45 3.22 -0.02 -14.00
CA PRO A 45 4.07 0.72 -14.94
C PRO A 45 5.58 0.45 -14.81
N TYR A 46 6.02 -0.20 -13.74
CA TYR A 46 7.42 -0.37 -13.36
C TYR A 46 7.89 -1.81 -13.57
N ARG A 47 9.05 -1.96 -14.21
CA ARG A 47 9.71 -3.27 -14.37
C ARG A 47 10.33 -3.73 -13.05
N ASP A 48 10.50 -5.03 -12.88
CA ASP A 48 10.99 -5.60 -11.62
C ASP A 48 12.39 -5.10 -11.23
N GLU A 49 13.28 -4.89 -12.19
CA GLU A 49 14.63 -4.41 -11.93
C GLU A 49 14.71 -2.90 -11.71
N GLN A 50 13.63 -2.16 -11.94
CA GLN A 50 13.59 -0.71 -11.84
C GLN A 50 13.62 -0.26 -10.38
N ASP A 51 14.54 0.65 -10.07
CA ASP A 51 14.56 1.34 -8.79
C ASP A 51 13.42 2.36 -8.71
N ILE A 52 12.64 2.26 -7.64
CA ILE A 52 11.53 3.15 -7.34
C ILE A 52 11.72 3.82 -6.00
N ASP A 53 11.36 5.10 -5.95
CA ASP A 53 11.32 5.91 -4.74
C ASP A 53 9.93 5.77 -4.10
N ILE A 54 9.81 4.84 -3.15
CA ILE A 54 8.54 4.49 -2.50
C ILE A 54 7.97 5.63 -1.63
N ASP A 55 8.80 6.61 -1.27
CA ASP A 55 8.37 7.81 -0.55
C ASP A 55 7.64 8.80 -1.49
N LYS A 56 7.85 8.66 -2.81
CA LYS A 56 7.26 9.52 -3.85
C LYS A 56 6.19 8.83 -4.68
N LEU A 57 5.90 7.57 -4.40
CA LEU A 57 4.80 6.84 -5.01
C LEU A 57 3.60 6.93 -4.10
N TYR A 58 2.52 7.56 -4.56
CA TYR A 58 1.39 7.91 -3.70
C TYR A 58 0.14 7.09 -4.02
N LEU A 59 -0.46 6.56 -2.97
CA LEU A 59 -1.75 5.90 -2.95
C LEU A 59 -2.85 6.90 -2.60
N SER A 60 -4.05 6.67 -3.13
CA SER A 60 -5.27 7.29 -2.60
C SER A 60 -5.59 6.76 -1.19
N ALA A 61 -6.39 7.49 -0.42
CA ALA A 61 -6.89 7.00 0.88
C ALA A 61 -7.63 5.66 0.78
N SER A 62 -8.30 5.38 -0.35
CA SER A 62 -9.00 4.11 -0.58
C SER A 62 -8.02 2.96 -0.80
N GLN A 63 -6.97 3.17 -1.60
CA GLN A 63 -5.90 2.19 -1.79
C GLN A 63 -5.12 1.94 -0.50
N ALA A 64 -4.81 3.00 0.25
CA ALA A 64 -4.18 2.88 1.57
C ALA A 64 -5.05 2.10 2.57
N ALA A 65 -6.37 2.29 2.54
CA ALA A 65 -7.29 1.52 3.38
C ALA A 65 -7.24 0.02 3.09
N ARG A 66 -7.25 -0.36 1.80
CA ARG A 66 -7.10 -1.74 1.35
C ARG A 66 -5.74 -2.33 1.75
N MET A 67 -4.66 -1.55 1.64
CA MET A 67 -3.31 -1.97 2.05
C MET A 67 -3.17 -2.23 3.55
N LEU A 68 -3.82 -1.41 4.37
CA LEU A 68 -3.70 -1.45 5.83
C LEU A 68 -4.78 -2.32 6.50
N GLY A 69 -5.74 -2.85 5.74
CA GLY A 69 -6.87 -3.59 6.31
C GLY A 69 -7.85 -2.71 7.11
N TYR A 70 -7.90 -1.41 6.81
CA TYR A 70 -8.79 -0.45 7.46
C TYR A 70 -9.95 -0.05 6.55
N LYS A 71 -10.97 0.57 7.14
CA LYS A 71 -12.01 1.30 6.38
C LYS A 71 -11.48 2.68 5.98
N SER A 72 -11.95 3.23 4.86
CA SER A 72 -11.54 4.56 4.39
C SER A 72 -11.72 5.66 5.44
N ARG A 73 -12.81 5.61 6.22
CA ARG A 73 -13.06 6.57 7.31
C ARG A 73 -11.97 6.52 8.39
N GLU A 74 -11.46 5.34 8.72
CA GLU A 74 -10.40 5.15 9.72
C GLU A 74 -9.09 5.70 9.20
N VAL A 75 -8.74 5.45 7.94
CA VAL A 75 -7.56 6.05 7.29
C VAL A 75 -7.63 7.57 7.30
N HIS A 76 -8.78 8.16 6.94
CA HIS A 76 -8.95 9.61 7.01
C HIS A 76 -8.78 10.15 8.43
N LEU A 77 -9.21 9.42 9.45
CA LEU A 77 -9.02 9.80 10.84
C LEU A 77 -7.53 9.76 11.23
N LEU A 78 -6.81 8.69 10.85
CA LEU A 78 -5.37 8.55 11.12
C LEU A 78 -4.55 9.67 10.46
N LEU A 79 -4.89 10.03 9.21
CA LEU A 79 -4.26 11.12 8.49
C LEU A 79 -4.48 12.48 9.18
N ARG A 80 -5.72 12.75 9.63
CA ARG A 80 -6.04 13.97 10.39
C ARG A 80 -5.36 14.03 11.75
N GLN A 81 -5.14 12.87 12.38
CA GLN A 81 -4.44 12.75 13.66
C GLN A 81 -2.91 12.72 13.50
N HIS A 82 -2.37 12.84 12.29
CA HIS A 82 -0.94 12.70 11.99
C HIS A 82 -0.33 11.35 12.45
N LYS A 83 -1.17 10.30 12.59
CA LYS A 83 -0.73 8.93 12.90
C LYS A 83 -0.38 8.12 11.67
N LEU A 84 -0.85 8.56 10.50
CA LEU A 84 -0.46 8.05 9.19
C LEU A 84 0.14 9.21 8.40
N VAL A 85 1.29 8.97 7.76
CA VAL A 85 1.94 9.97 6.92
C VAL A 85 1.14 10.12 5.62
N GLY A 86 0.80 11.36 5.28
CA GLY A 86 0.14 11.68 4.02
C GLY A 86 -0.19 13.17 3.96
N TYR A 87 -0.51 13.64 2.76
CA TYR A 87 -0.88 15.04 2.55
C TYR A 87 -2.18 15.15 1.77
N LYS A 88 -2.87 16.26 1.94
CA LYS A 88 -4.04 16.59 1.15
C LYS A 88 -3.60 17.37 -0.08
N GLU A 89 -4.00 16.91 -1.26
CA GLU A 89 -3.61 17.52 -2.51
C GLU A 89 -4.24 18.92 -2.66
N LYS A 90 -3.44 19.93 -3.07
CA LYS A 90 -3.81 21.36 -2.98
C LYS A 90 -5.09 21.72 -3.74
N ASN A 91 -5.41 20.97 -4.80
CA ASN A 91 -6.56 21.21 -5.67
C ASN A 91 -7.58 20.07 -5.65
N SER A 92 -7.49 19.15 -4.68
CA SER A 92 -8.40 18.02 -4.55
C SER A 92 -8.84 17.83 -3.09
N LYS A 93 -9.99 17.20 -2.89
CA LYS A 93 -10.39 16.73 -1.55
C LYS A 93 -9.68 15.42 -1.19
N GLU A 94 -8.88 14.86 -2.10
CA GLU A 94 -8.17 13.60 -1.94
C GLU A 94 -6.93 13.73 -1.07
N TRP A 95 -6.71 12.67 -0.29
CA TRP A 95 -5.49 12.44 0.45
C TRP A 95 -4.57 11.54 -0.35
N ARG A 96 -3.28 11.88 -0.35
CA ARG A 96 -2.19 11.12 -0.93
C ARG A 96 -1.33 10.54 0.19
N VAL A 97 -1.15 9.23 0.18
CA VAL A 97 -0.42 8.46 1.19
C VAL A 97 0.78 7.82 0.50
N PRO A 98 2.03 8.08 0.91
CA PRO A 98 3.19 7.41 0.33
C PRO A 98 3.06 5.89 0.46
N LEU A 99 3.46 5.14 -0.57
CA LEU A 99 3.46 3.68 -0.53
C LEU A 99 4.30 3.15 0.64
N ALA A 100 5.43 3.82 0.93
CA ALA A 100 6.29 3.51 2.07
C ALA A 100 5.54 3.52 3.43
N ALA A 101 4.48 4.33 3.58
CA ALA A 101 3.70 4.39 4.80
C ALA A 101 2.69 3.23 4.95
N CYS A 102 2.56 2.38 3.92
CA CYS A 102 1.60 1.27 3.88
C CYS A 102 2.26 -0.12 3.73
N LEU A 103 3.58 -0.17 3.48
CA LEU A 103 4.37 -1.40 3.40
C LEU A 103 4.80 -1.83 4.80
#